data_AF-A0A9D8BIW6-F1
#
_entry.id   AF-A0A9D8BIW6-F1
#
_cell.length_a   1.000
_cell.length_b   1.000
_cell.length_c   1.000
_cell.angle_alpha   90.00
_cell.angle_beta   90.00
_cell.angle_gamma   90.00
#
_symmetry.space_group_name_H-M   'P 1'
#
loop_
_entity.id
_entity.type
_entity.pdbx_description
1 polymer ?
#
loop_
_entity_poly.entity_id
_entity_poly.type
_entity_poly.pdbx_seq_one_letter_code
_entity_poly.pdbx_strand_id
1 'polypeptide(L)'
;MKIRPFAALMGTLQASLWAGAGVNFEINFGRPLVLTLGFGPGFFFAGHGKNLGYPLEMRSSIELAYRFRSQSRLGLQFYHLSNGSMSQRNPGTEALVLFYAIPI
;
A
#
# COMPACT_ATOMS: atom_id res chain seq x y z
N MET A 1 -12.94 -10.41 -11.47
CA MET A 1 -12.04 -10.09 -10.35
C MET A 1 -10.70 -10.75 -10.61
N LYS A 2 -9.56 -10.07 -10.40
CA LYS A 2 -8.22 -10.65 -10.59
C LYS A 2 -7.41 -10.49 -9.31
N ILE A 3 -6.78 -11.56 -8.84
CA ILE A 3 -5.87 -11.54 -7.70
C ILE A 3 -4.43 -11.44 -8.21
N ARG A 4 -3.62 -10.58 -7.61
CA ARG A 4 -2.21 -10.39 -7.97
C ARG A 4 -1.35 -10.30 -6.72
N PRO A 5 -0.24 -11.05 -6.62
CA PRO A 5 0.71 -10.83 -5.54
C PRO A 5 1.41 -9.48 -5.74
N PHE A 6 1.91 -8.89 -4.66
CA PHE A 6 2.82 -7.76 -4.71
C PHE A 6 3.95 -7.92 -3.69
N ALA A 7 5.07 -7.27 -3.96
CA ALA A 7 6.09 -6.94 -2.98
C ALA A 7 6.38 -5.43 -3.10
N ALA A 8 6.65 -4.76 -1.98
CA ALA A 8 6.84 -3.32 -1.96
C ALA A 8 7.82 -2.87 -0.88
N LEU A 9 8.51 -1.76 -1.18
CA LEU A 9 9.32 -0.98 -0.26
C LEU A 9 8.73 0.44 -0.23
N MET A 10 8.51 0.99 0.96
CA MET A 10 7.95 2.33 1.15
C MET A 10 8.82 3.08 2.15
N GLY A 11 9.27 4.28 1.80
CA GLY A 11 10.15 5.09 2.65
C GLY A 11 9.60 6.49 2.87
N THR A 12 10.02 7.14 3.95
CA THR A 12 9.76 8.56 4.21
C THR A 12 11.06 9.35 4.22
N LEU A 13 10.96 10.68 4.07
CA LEU A 13 12.10 11.59 4.22
C LEU A 13 12.67 11.61 5.65
N GLN A 14 11.93 11.09 6.63
CA GLN A 14 12.37 10.95 8.02
C GLN A 14 13.03 9.59 8.28
N ALA A 15 13.48 8.90 7.23
CA ALA A 15 14.18 7.61 7.29
C ALA A 15 13.35 6.46 7.90
N SER A 16 12.02 6.55 7.90
CA SER A 16 11.18 5.38 8.18
C SER A 16 11.07 4.51 6.93
N LEU A 17 11.07 3.19 7.11
CA LEU A 17 10.96 2.21 6.04
C LEU A 17 9.88 1.18 6.36
N TRP A 18 9.09 0.79 5.37
CA TRP A 18 8.27 -0.42 5.39
C TRP A 18 8.67 -1.32 4.23
N ALA A 19 8.83 -2.61 4.50
CA ALA A 19 9.14 -3.62 3.50
C ALA A 19 8.23 -4.83 3.68
N GLY A 20 7.55 -5.26 2.62
CA GLY A 20 6.59 -6.35 2.75
C GLY A 20 6.04 -6.85 1.43
N ALA A 21 5.08 -7.76 1.55
CA ALA A 21 4.43 -8.42 0.42
C ALA A 21 2.97 -8.74 0.76
N GLY A 22 2.18 -9.03 -0.26
CA GLY A 22 0.77 -9.33 -0.05
C GLY A 22 0.01 -9.58 -1.33
N VAL A 23 -1.30 -9.33 -1.28
CA VAL A 23 -2.24 -9.58 -2.37
C VAL A 23 -3.03 -8.32 -2.70
N ASN A 24 -3.26 -8.14 -4.00
CA ASN A 24 -4.13 -7.13 -4.57
C ASN A 24 -5.33 -7.82 -5.24
N PHE A 25 -6.52 -7.30 -4.97
CA PHE A 25 -7.78 -7.68 -5.60
C PHE A 25 -8.19 -6.56 -6.57
N GLU A 26 -8.07 -6.83 -7.86
CA GLU A 26 -8.44 -5.90 -8.91
C GLU A 26 -9.90 -6.13 -9.35
N ILE A 27 -10.69 -5.07 -9.23
CA ILE A 27 -12.07 -4.95 -9.69
C ILE A 27 -12.04 -4.03 -10.91
N ASN A 28 -12.38 -4.61 -12.06
CA ASN A 28 -12.39 -3.89 -13.34
C ASN A 28 -13.85 -3.51 -13.65
N PHE A 29 -14.15 -2.22 -13.68
CA PHE A 29 -15.47 -1.70 -14.05
C PHE A 29 -15.59 -1.44 -15.56
N GLY A 30 -14.86 -2.21 -16.38
CA GLY A 30 -14.59 -1.90 -17.79
C GLY A 30 -13.34 -1.02 -17.96
N ARG A 31 -13.15 -0.45 -19.16
CA ARG A 31 -12.14 0.60 -19.38
C ARG A 31 -12.78 1.97 -19.15
N PRO A 32 -12.06 2.95 -18.58
CA PRO A 32 -10.64 2.92 -18.21
C PRO A 32 -10.39 2.69 -16.70
N LEU A 33 -11.41 2.57 -15.86
CA LEU A 33 -11.25 2.58 -14.41
C LEU A 33 -10.93 1.19 -13.83
N VAL A 34 -9.96 1.15 -12.92
CA VAL A 34 -9.61 -0.03 -12.12
C VAL A 34 -9.60 0.36 -10.65
N LEU A 35 -10.32 -0.40 -9.84
CA LEU A 35 -10.26 -0.33 -8.39
C LEU A 35 -9.43 -1.50 -7.88
N THR A 36 -8.48 -1.22 -7.01
CA THR A 36 -7.62 -2.24 -6.40
C THR A 36 -7.76 -2.16 -4.88
N LEU A 37 -8.14 -3.27 -4.26
CA LEU A 37 -8.01 -3.46 -2.81
C LEU A 37 -6.73 -4.22 -2.55
N GLY A 38 -5.96 -3.85 -1.53
CA GLY A 38 -4.69 -4.49 -1.23
C GLY A 38 -4.55 -4.78 0.25
N PHE A 39 -3.96 -5.93 0.57
CA PHE A 39 -3.63 -6.30 1.94
C PHE A 39 -2.31 -7.08 2.00
N GLY A 40 -1.46 -6.78 2.99
CA GLY A 40 -0.25 -7.56 3.22
C GLY A 40 0.53 -7.17 4.47
N PRO A 41 1.23 -8.13 5.11
CA PRO A 41 2.16 -7.85 6.19
C PRO A 41 3.46 -7.21 5.68
N GLY A 42 4.14 -6.47 6.56
CA GLY A 42 5.51 -6.05 6.32
C GLY A 42 6.22 -5.62 7.60
N PHE A 43 7.54 -5.50 7.50
CA PHE A 43 8.40 -5.00 8.55
C PHE A 43 8.54 -3.49 8.44
N PHE A 44 8.22 -2.79 9.53
CA PHE A 44 8.40 -1.36 9.71
C PHE A 44 9.64 -1.08 10.56
N PHE A 45 10.49 -0.22 10.03
CA PHE A 45 11.66 0.32 10.70
C PHE A 45 11.40 1.80 10.96
N ALA A 46 11.27 2.16 12.23
CA ALA A 46 11.04 3.55 12.62
C ALA A 46 12.31 4.38 12.39
N GLY A 47 12.16 5.48 11.66
CA GLY A 47 13.16 6.54 11.60
C GLY A 47 12.86 7.65 12.62
N HIS A 48 13.10 8.89 12.21
CA HIS A 48 12.84 10.10 13.01
C HIS A 48 11.39 10.60 12.93
N GLY A 49 10.52 9.83 12.25
CA GLY A 49 9.11 10.15 12.09
C GLY A 49 8.22 9.42 13.09
N LYS A 50 7.05 8.98 12.62
CA LYS A 50 6.11 8.23 13.45
C LYS A 50 6.70 6.87 13.82
N ASN A 51 6.79 6.61 15.12
CA ASN A 51 7.05 5.27 15.65
C ASN A 51 5.71 4.52 15.71
N LEU A 52 5.59 3.35 15.08
CA LEU A 52 4.36 2.55 15.05
C LEU A 52 4.24 1.55 16.21
N GLY A 53 5.28 1.41 17.05
CA GLY A 53 5.24 0.64 18.29
C GLY A 53 5.52 -0.85 18.12
N TYR A 54 5.45 -1.39 16.91
CA TYR A 54 5.81 -2.79 16.63
C TYR A 54 6.50 -2.93 15.26
N PRO A 55 7.45 -3.87 15.08
CA PRO A 55 8.08 -4.07 13.78
C PRO A 55 7.14 -4.66 12.74
N LEU A 56 6.18 -5.51 13.12
CA LEU A 56 5.25 -6.13 12.17
C LEU A 56 4.00 -5.25 12.00
N GLU A 57 3.82 -4.69 10.82
CA GLU A 57 2.75 -3.74 10.50
C GLU A 57 1.98 -4.22 9.26
N MET A 58 0.67 -4.34 9.39
CA MET A 58 -0.24 -4.74 8.31
C MET A 58 -0.57 -3.53 7.45
N ARG A 59 -0.49 -3.69 6.14
CA ARG A 59 -0.90 -2.68 5.16
C ARG A 59 -2.25 -3.05 4.57
N SER A 60 -3.24 -2.18 4.76
CA SER A 60 -4.55 -2.23 4.09
C SER A 60 -4.68 -1.05 3.15
N SER A 61 -5.01 -1.28 1.87
CA SER A 61 -5.04 -0.22 0.86
C SER A 61 -6.27 -0.28 -0.04
N ILE A 62 -6.68 0.89 -0.51
CA ILE A 62 -7.62 1.08 -1.61
C ILE A 62 -6.98 2.01 -2.64
N GLU A 63 -7.10 1.64 -3.91
CA GLU A 63 -6.54 2.37 -5.03
C GLU A 63 -7.59 2.52 -6.12
N LEU A 64 -7.70 3.71 -6.69
CA LEU A 64 -8.48 3.97 -7.89
C LEU A 64 -7.55 4.54 -8.97
N ALA A 65 -7.56 3.89 -10.13
CA ALA A 65 -6.67 4.23 -11.22
C ALA A 65 -7.38 4.34 -12.56
N TYR A 66 -6.93 5.30 -13.36
CA TYR A 66 -7.19 5.36 -14.79
C TYR A 66 -6.17 4.49 -15.53
N ARG A 67 -6.63 3.51 -16.30
CA ARG A 67 -5.82 2.63 -17.14
C ARG A 67 -5.83 3.10 -18.59
N PHE A 68 -4.66 3.45 -19.09
CA PHE A 68 -4.44 3.87 -20.47
C PHE A 68 -4.49 2.68 -21.45
N ARG A 69 -4.54 2.98 -22.76
CA ARG A 69 -4.49 1.95 -23.82
C ARG A 69 -3.20 1.12 -23.79
N SER A 70 -2.10 1.74 -23.37
CA SER A 70 -0.80 1.10 -23.10
C SER A 70 -0.80 0.17 -21.86
N GLN A 71 -1.94 0.05 -21.18
CA GLN A 71 -2.11 -0.68 -19.91
C GLN A 71 -1.37 -0.06 -18.71
N SER A 72 -0.65 1.06 -18.89
CA SER A 72 -0.16 1.87 -17.78
C SER A 72 -1.32 2.48 -16.99
N ARG A 73 -1.06 2.85 -15.74
CA ARG A 73 -2.08 3.37 -14.82
C ARG A 73 -1.60 4.63 -14.14
N LEU A 74 -2.44 5.66 -14.08
CA LEU A 74 -2.29 6.82 -13.20
C LEU A 74 -3.40 6.76 -12.17
N GLY A 75 -3.07 6.84 -10.89
CA GLY A 75 -4.08 6.67 -9.85
C GLY A 75 -3.70 7.26 -8.51
N LEU A 76 -4.67 7.21 -7.62
CA LEU A 76 -4.51 7.53 -6.21
C LEU A 76 -4.66 6.25 -5.39
N GLN A 77 -3.83 6.13 -4.37
CA GLN A 77 -3.88 5.04 -3.41
C GLN A 77 -3.91 5.62 -2.00
N PHE A 78 -4.87 5.17 -1.20
CA PHE A 78 -4.88 5.38 0.22
C PHE A 78 -4.53 4.08 0.92
N TYR A 79 -3.61 4.12 1.88
CA TYR A 79 -3.31 2.95 2.70
C TYR A 79 -3.16 3.30 4.17
N HIS A 80 -3.46 2.32 5.02
CA HIS A 80 -3.27 2.36 6.46
C HIS A 80 -2.28 1.27 6.88
N LEU A 81 -1.34 1.62 7.77
CA LEU A 81 -0.44 0.71 8.46
C LEU A 81 -0.83 0.61 9.93
N SER A 82 -0.97 -0.61 10.46
CA SER A 82 -1.09 -0.85 11.91
C SER A 82 -0.66 -2.25 12.31
N ASN A 83 -0.29 -2.42 13.58
CA ASN A 83 0.07 -3.71 14.16
C ASN A 83 -1.13 -4.46 14.77
N GLY A 84 -2.36 -4.00 14.54
CA GLY A 84 -3.57 -4.67 15.07
C GLY A 84 -3.56 -4.88 16.59
N SER A 85 -2.86 -4.01 17.34
CA SER A 85 -2.66 -4.13 18.79
C SER A 85 -1.86 -5.36 19.24
N MET A 86 -0.96 -5.87 18.39
CA MET A 86 0.06 -6.85 18.78
C MET A 86 1.07 -6.31 19.80
N SER A 87 1.10 -4.98 20.00
CA SER A 87 1.81 -4.33 21.09
C SER A 87 0.88 -3.34 21.82
N GLN A 88 1.30 -2.86 22.99
CA GLN A 88 0.54 -1.85 23.74
C GLN A 88 0.42 -0.51 22.99
N ARG A 89 1.28 -0.25 22.00
CA ARG A 89 1.31 1.01 21.25
C ARG A 89 0.99 0.73 19.78
N ASN A 90 -0.16 1.22 19.33
CA ASN A 90 -0.59 1.10 17.94
C ASN A 90 -1.23 2.41 17.47
N PRO A 91 -0.43 3.44 17.18
CA PRO A 91 -0.96 4.72 16.73
C PRO A 91 -1.45 4.69 15.27
N GLY A 92 -1.17 3.59 14.54
CA GLY A 92 -1.40 3.45 13.10
C GLY A 92 -0.69 4.53 12.27
N THR A 93 -0.83 4.49 10.94
CA THR A 93 -0.60 5.66 10.09
C THR A 93 -1.24 5.49 8.73
N GLU A 94 -1.60 6.62 8.12
CA GLU A 94 -2.25 6.70 6.83
C GLU A 94 -1.33 7.40 5.83
N ALA A 95 -1.48 7.05 4.56
CA ALA A 95 -0.84 7.76 3.47
C ALA A 95 -1.77 7.86 2.26
N LEU A 96 -1.70 9.00 1.58
CA LEU A 96 -2.29 9.21 0.27
C LEU A 96 -1.15 9.31 -0.75
N VAL A 97 -1.20 8.48 -1.77
CA VAL A 97 -0.14 8.33 -2.78
C VAL A 97 -0.72 8.60 -4.16
N LEU A 98 -0.06 9.50 -4.89
CA LEU A 98 -0.19 9.58 -6.35
C LEU A 98 0.85 8.65 -6.97
N PHE A 99 0.43 7.76 -7.86
CA PHE A 99 1.36 6.83 -8.50
C PHE A 99 1.13 6.74 -10.01
N TYR A 100 2.18 6.36 -10.72
CA TYR A 100 2.13 5.92 -12.10
C TYR A 100 2.71 4.51 -12.21
N ALA A 101 1.95 3.57 -12.76
CA ALA A 101 2.35 2.18 -12.93
C ALA A 101 2.54 1.84 -14.41
N ILE A 102 3.66 1.19 -14.72
CA ILE A 102 4.01 0.73 -16.07
C ILE A 102 3.92 -0.80 -16.08
N PRO A 103 3.23 -1.42 -17.05
CA PRO A 103 3.27 -2.88 -17.19
C PRO A 103 4.68 -3.34 -17.60
N ILE A 104 5.19 -4.35 -16.91
CA ILE A 104 6.44 -5.06 -17.23
C ILE A 104 6.14 -6.41 -17.87
#